data_AF-A0A818TBS1-F1
#
_entry.id   AF-A0A818TBS1-F1
#
_cell.length_a   1.000
_cell.length_b   1.000
_cell.length_c   1.000
_cell.angle_alpha   90.00
_cell.angle_beta   90.00
_cell.angle_gamma   90.00
#
_symmetry.space_group_name_H-M   'P 1'
#
loop_
_entity.id
_entity.type
_entity.pdbx_description
1 polymer ?
#
loop_
_entity_poly.entity_id
_entity_poly.type
_entity_poly.pdbx_seq_one_letter_code
_entity_poly.pdbx_strand_id
1 'polypeptide(L)'
;MSSSDRLTNRNTSNGMFAHNNIASTFTCDCGQEYDNQIALDEHKGKTSQIQEDLCKDYYSIEVNHITEKLQFNIILMGSPRVGKSQLINAICNGENKAETSSSLNSCTKEVSCYFLEDNQQQMSGIKPFRVNFYDTPGIESWANQGGVTTMLKFIEDKDPICVMYCAAPGTFADLSQVRPVLKFCQEKRIFWAFVCTNMWSNVSRKEVIREFEKELAIFGDGTEKFFDQLHSRIPHKVTIFGNNALCTMVNSIEFYDPDYSPEKKPVQGIDELIHCIMDALDNDKLLGWCSAVLYRRSYWEKFSQKLSGFVSLRMKNIQNITSGSIQSIAANTMMSIFSMIRKRSV
;
A
#
# COMPACT_ATOMS: atom_id res chain seq x y z
N MET A 1 13.92 36.42 -58.68
CA MET A 1 13.32 37.77 -58.54
C MET A 1 12.24 37.63 -57.48
N SER A 2 12.59 37.90 -56.22
CA SER A 2 12.36 39.18 -55.51
C SER A 2 10.94 39.16 -54.91
N SER A 3 10.63 39.56 -53.68
CA SER A 3 11.30 40.25 -52.57
C SER A 3 10.45 39.95 -51.32
N SER A 4 11.03 39.60 -50.17
CA SER A 4 11.52 40.49 -49.10
C SER A 4 10.44 41.17 -48.23
N ASP A 5 10.56 40.87 -46.93
CA ASP A 5 10.54 41.77 -45.76
C ASP A 5 9.24 42.41 -45.23
N ARG A 6 8.96 42.13 -43.94
CA ARG A 6 9.16 43.03 -42.76
C ARG A 6 8.32 42.50 -41.57
N LEU A 7 8.92 41.99 -40.50
CA LEU A 7 9.38 42.71 -39.28
C LEU A 7 8.34 43.66 -38.67
N THR A 8 7.93 43.42 -37.42
CA THR A 8 8.32 44.28 -36.27
C THR A 8 7.95 43.69 -34.90
N ASN A 9 8.92 43.82 -33.99
CA ASN A 9 8.86 43.65 -32.54
C ASN A 9 7.81 44.54 -31.86
N ARG A 10 7.35 44.11 -30.66
CA ARG A 10 7.30 44.99 -29.48
C ARG A 10 7.38 44.21 -28.17
N ASN A 11 8.27 44.72 -27.32
CA ASN A 11 8.65 44.27 -26.00
C ASN A 11 7.77 44.88 -24.89
N THR A 12 7.96 44.30 -23.69
CA THR A 12 7.84 44.87 -22.32
C THR A 12 6.45 45.04 -21.70
N SER A 13 6.20 44.38 -20.56
CA SER A 13 6.41 45.00 -19.24
C SER A 13 6.19 44.03 -18.07
N ASN A 14 6.91 44.31 -16.98
CA ASN A 14 6.89 43.66 -15.67
C ASN A 14 5.56 43.85 -14.92
N GLY A 15 5.20 42.88 -14.07
CA GLY A 15 4.18 43.04 -13.02
C GLY A 15 4.43 42.09 -11.84
N MET A 16 4.93 42.64 -10.74
CA MET A 16 5.13 41.98 -9.44
C MET A 16 3.80 41.70 -8.71
N PHE A 17 3.84 40.60 -7.96
CA PHE A 17 3.05 40.19 -6.77
C PHE A 17 1.92 41.08 -6.25
N ALA A 18 0.75 40.45 -6.07
CA ALA A 18 -0.12 40.70 -4.92
C ALA A 18 -0.79 39.37 -4.49
N HIS A 19 -0.45 38.93 -3.28
CA HIS A 19 -1.17 37.90 -2.54
C HIS A 19 -2.57 38.39 -2.21
N ASN A 20 -3.60 37.58 -2.47
CA ASN A 20 -4.90 37.72 -1.82
C ASN A 20 -5.32 36.35 -1.26
N ASN A 21 -5.15 36.22 0.05
CA ASN A 21 -5.78 35.19 0.86
C ASN A 21 -7.27 35.50 0.97
N ILE A 22 -8.13 34.65 0.40
CA ILE A 22 -9.55 34.64 0.71
C ILE A 22 -9.80 33.41 1.58
N ALA A 23 -9.75 33.63 2.90
CA ALA A 23 -10.33 32.72 3.86
C ALA A 23 -11.87 32.82 3.70
N SER A 24 -12.49 31.75 3.22
CA SER A 24 -13.95 31.61 3.28
C SER A 24 -14.29 30.82 4.53
N THR A 25 -14.71 31.55 5.56
CA THR A 25 -15.34 31.01 6.77
C THR A 25 -16.77 30.62 6.41
N PHE A 26 -17.06 29.32 6.38
CA PHE A 26 -18.42 28.81 6.45
C PHE A 26 -18.74 28.55 7.93
N THR A 27 -19.46 29.47 8.56
CA THR A 27 -20.14 29.23 9.83
C THR A 27 -21.45 28.49 9.54
N CYS A 28 -21.55 27.26 10.01
CA CYS A 28 -22.83 26.55 10.08
C CYS A 28 -23.36 26.66 11.52
N ASP A 29 -24.47 27.37 11.67
CA ASP A 29 -25.22 27.52 12.91
C ASP A 29 -25.93 26.20 13.26
N CYS A 30 -25.21 25.26 13.87
CA CYS A 30 -25.81 24.21 14.67
C CYS A 30 -24.85 23.88 15.81
N GLY A 31 -25.19 24.32 17.02
CA GLY A 31 -24.38 24.08 18.22
C GLY A 31 -24.27 22.59 18.54
N GLN A 32 -23.17 21.96 18.10
CA GLN A 32 -22.65 20.68 18.59
C GLN A 32 -21.11 20.65 18.43
N GLU A 33 -20.39 21.54 19.10
CA GLU A 33 -18.91 21.47 19.20
C GLU A 33 -18.41 20.81 20.49
N TYR A 34 -19.29 20.50 21.45
CA TYR A 34 -18.86 20.00 22.76
C TYR A 34 -18.72 18.47 22.89
N ASP A 35 -19.33 17.67 22.02
CA ASP A 35 -19.28 16.19 22.13
C ASP A 35 -18.08 15.56 21.40
N ASN A 36 -17.54 16.22 20.38
CA ASN A 36 -16.38 15.68 19.64
C ASN A 36 -15.08 15.78 20.43
N GLN A 37 -14.93 16.76 21.32
CA GLN A 37 -13.71 16.97 22.11
C GLN A 37 -13.57 15.91 23.22
N ILE A 38 -14.68 15.53 23.86
CA ILE A 38 -14.73 14.52 24.94
C ILE A 38 -14.43 13.12 24.36
N ALA A 39 -15.01 12.79 23.21
CA ALA A 39 -14.69 11.54 22.50
C ALA A 39 -13.22 11.49 22.08
N LEU A 40 -12.63 12.62 21.64
CA LEU A 40 -11.22 12.72 21.27
C LEU A 40 -10.28 12.56 22.49
N ASP A 41 -10.64 13.14 23.64
CA ASP A 41 -9.83 13.11 24.85
C ASP A 41 -9.94 11.77 25.61
N GLU A 42 -11.10 11.10 25.57
CA GLU A 42 -11.22 9.69 26.01
C GLU A 42 -10.43 8.72 25.11
N HIS A 43 -10.35 9.00 23.80
CA HIS A 43 -9.52 8.24 22.86
C HIS A 43 -8.01 8.41 23.12
N LYS A 44 -7.55 9.61 23.51
CA LYS A 44 -6.16 9.85 23.91
C LYS A 44 -5.78 9.04 25.15
N GLY A 45 -6.63 8.98 26.17
CA GLY A 45 -6.39 8.20 27.40
C GLY A 45 -6.27 6.70 27.15
N LYS A 46 -7.12 6.13 26.29
CA LYS A 46 -7.09 4.68 25.96
C LYS A 46 -5.87 4.31 25.10
N THR A 47 -5.39 5.21 24.24
CA THR A 47 -4.21 4.96 23.40
C THR A 47 -2.91 5.01 24.23
N SER A 48 -2.80 5.96 25.17
CA SER A 48 -1.66 6.06 26.10
C SER A 48 -1.51 4.83 27.00
N GLN A 49 -2.61 4.24 27.49
CA GLN A 49 -2.56 3.04 28.33
C GLN A 49 -2.00 1.83 27.57
N ILE A 50 -2.42 1.63 26.32
CA ILE A 50 -1.98 0.49 25.50
C ILE A 50 -0.48 0.59 25.17
N GLN A 51 0.02 1.80 25.00
CA GLN A 51 1.43 2.04 24.72
C GLN A 51 2.29 1.98 25.98
N GLU A 52 1.76 2.34 27.14
CA GLU A 52 2.36 2.02 28.44
C GLU A 52 2.49 0.51 28.66
N ASP A 53 1.47 -0.26 28.27
CA ASP A 53 1.47 -1.71 28.36
C ASP A 53 2.49 -2.32 27.36
N LEU A 54 2.58 -1.80 26.12
CA LEU A 54 3.66 -2.12 25.18
C LEU A 54 5.05 -1.75 25.69
N CYS A 55 5.22 -0.63 26.39
CA CYS A 55 6.52 -0.23 26.93
C CYS A 55 6.89 -1.01 28.20
N LYS A 56 5.91 -1.55 28.93
CA LYS A 56 6.10 -2.39 30.12
C LYS A 56 6.48 -3.84 29.76
N ASP A 57 5.98 -4.36 28.64
CA ASP A 57 6.14 -5.77 28.25
C ASP A 57 7.31 -6.04 27.28
N TYR A 58 8.04 -5.02 26.83
CA TYR A 58 9.14 -5.13 25.84
C TYR A 58 10.49 -4.71 26.39
N TYR A 59 11.57 -5.29 25.85
CA TYR A 59 12.91 -4.82 26.18
C TYR A 59 13.16 -3.49 25.46
N SER A 60 13.75 -2.54 26.17
CA SER A 60 14.18 -1.24 25.63
C SER A 60 15.03 -1.36 24.36
N ILE A 61 15.72 -2.48 24.17
CA ILE A 61 16.49 -2.81 22.96
C ILE A 61 15.60 -2.98 21.72
N GLU A 62 14.43 -3.61 21.84
CA GLU A 62 13.52 -3.83 20.71
C GLU A 62 12.77 -2.54 20.36
N VAL A 63 12.35 -1.79 21.38
CA VAL A 63 11.82 -0.44 21.21
C VAL A 63 12.85 0.43 20.51
N ASN A 64 14.11 0.43 20.95
CA ASN A 64 15.18 1.20 20.30
C ASN A 64 15.46 0.73 18.86
N HIS A 65 15.49 -0.58 18.59
CA HIS A 65 15.68 -1.12 17.24
C HIS A 65 14.56 -0.69 16.28
N ILE A 66 13.31 -0.74 16.75
CA ILE A 66 12.13 -0.28 16.02
C ILE A 66 12.19 1.24 15.82
N THR A 67 12.61 1.99 16.85
CA THR A 67 12.72 3.46 16.81
C THR A 67 13.84 3.95 15.87
N GLU A 68 14.82 3.10 15.56
CA GLU A 68 15.88 3.37 14.58
C GLU A 68 15.45 3.08 13.13
N LYS A 69 14.55 2.10 12.89
CA LYS A 69 14.03 1.71 11.56
C LYS A 69 12.57 2.11 11.35
N LEU A 70 12.25 3.37 11.62
CA LEU A 70 10.87 3.89 11.50
C LEU A 70 10.47 4.27 10.07
N GLN A 71 11.31 3.98 9.07
CA GLN A 71 11.01 4.30 7.68
C GLN A 71 10.90 3.03 6.85
N PHE A 72 9.72 2.79 6.30
CA PHE A 72 9.45 1.65 5.42
C PHE A 72 9.13 2.13 4.02
N ASN A 73 9.67 1.45 3.03
CA ASN A 73 9.53 1.85 1.64
C ASN A 73 8.78 0.75 0.88
N ILE A 74 7.75 1.15 0.12
CA ILE A 74 6.98 0.29 -0.78
C ILE A 74 7.05 0.93 -2.15
N ILE A 75 7.43 0.16 -3.17
CA ILE A 75 7.58 0.67 -4.53
C ILE A 75 6.50 0.07 -5.42
N LEU A 76 5.80 0.91 -6.17
CA LEU A 76 4.83 0.50 -7.17
C LEU A 76 5.34 0.84 -8.56
N MET A 77 5.43 -0.17 -9.41
CA MET A 77 5.85 -0.08 -10.80
C MET A 77 4.81 -0.68 -11.75
N GLY A 78 4.93 -0.39 -13.04
CA GLY A 78 3.97 -0.83 -14.06
C GLY A 78 3.75 0.24 -15.11
N SER A 79 3.08 -0.12 -16.21
CA SER A 79 2.74 0.82 -17.28
C SER A 79 1.92 2.03 -16.80
N PRO A 80 1.87 3.13 -17.56
CA PRO A 80 0.93 4.21 -17.28
C PRO A 80 -0.51 3.69 -17.23
N ARG A 81 -1.35 4.33 -16.41
CA ARG A 81 -2.81 4.08 -16.35
C ARG A 81 -3.26 2.67 -15.93
N VAL A 82 -2.35 1.82 -15.46
CA VAL A 82 -2.72 0.49 -14.95
C VAL A 82 -3.47 0.54 -13.61
N GLY A 83 -3.45 1.66 -12.88
CA GLY A 83 -4.15 1.80 -11.59
C GLY A 83 -3.25 1.80 -10.36
N LYS A 84 -1.96 2.15 -10.50
CA LYS A 84 -0.98 2.18 -9.39
C LYS A 84 -1.40 3.14 -8.27
N SER A 85 -1.65 4.39 -8.62
CA SER A 85 -2.02 5.46 -7.69
C SER A 85 -3.37 5.14 -7.01
N GLN A 86 -4.33 4.56 -7.75
CA GLN A 86 -5.59 4.05 -7.18
C GLN A 86 -5.36 2.91 -6.18
N LEU A 87 -4.42 2.00 -6.45
CA LEU A 87 -4.05 0.93 -5.52
C LEU A 87 -3.41 1.50 -4.24
N ILE A 88 -2.53 2.51 -4.34
CA ILE A 88 -1.98 3.21 -3.17
C ILE A 88 -3.13 3.77 -2.32
N ASN A 89 -4.03 4.54 -2.94
CA ASN A 89 -5.17 5.11 -2.23
C ASN A 89 -6.02 4.02 -1.58
N ALA A 90 -6.30 2.92 -2.28
CA ALA A 90 -7.04 1.80 -1.70
C ALA A 90 -6.33 1.22 -0.47
N ILE A 91 -5.03 0.91 -0.56
CA ILE A 91 -4.24 0.42 0.59
C ILE A 91 -4.29 1.40 1.77
N CYS A 92 -4.18 2.70 1.47
CA CYS A 92 -4.18 3.81 2.43
C CYS A 92 -5.58 4.31 2.83
N ASN A 93 -6.60 3.43 2.85
CA ASN A 93 -7.96 3.74 3.30
C ASN A 93 -8.72 4.81 2.47
N GLY A 94 -8.44 4.92 1.17
CA GLY A 94 -9.18 5.80 0.25
C GLY A 94 -8.91 7.29 0.44
N GLU A 95 -7.97 7.67 1.29
CA GLU A 95 -7.46 9.04 1.30
C GLU A 95 -6.84 9.29 -0.08
N ASN A 96 -7.30 10.33 -0.80
CA ASN A 96 -6.81 10.72 -2.13
C ASN A 96 -5.38 11.28 -2.05
N LYS A 97 -4.45 10.49 -1.50
CA LYS A 97 -3.06 10.84 -1.25
C LYS A 97 -2.26 10.79 -2.54
N ALA A 98 -2.49 9.76 -3.35
CA ALA A 98 -1.94 9.65 -4.67
C ALA A 98 -2.84 10.33 -5.70
N GLU A 99 -2.24 11.20 -6.51
CA GLU A 99 -2.95 11.90 -7.58
C GLU A 99 -3.42 10.90 -8.64
N THR A 100 -4.71 10.93 -8.96
CA THR A 100 -5.31 10.13 -10.01
C THR A 100 -5.95 11.04 -11.04
N SER A 101 -5.72 10.79 -12.33
CA SER A 101 -6.45 11.46 -13.41
C SER A 101 -7.19 10.44 -14.27
N SER A 102 -8.39 10.81 -14.71
CA SER A 102 -9.13 10.13 -15.78
C SER A 102 -8.67 10.54 -17.18
N SER A 103 -7.75 11.50 -17.30
CA SER A 103 -7.27 11.99 -18.60
C SER A 103 -6.30 11.00 -19.28
N LEU A 104 -6.16 11.13 -20.60
CA LEU A 104 -5.17 10.39 -21.39
C LEU A 104 -3.72 10.84 -21.07
N ASN A 105 -3.49 11.88 -20.28
CA ASN A 105 -2.12 12.27 -19.95
C ASN A 105 -1.61 11.42 -18.78
N SER A 106 -0.40 10.87 -18.90
CA SER A 106 0.25 10.20 -17.76
C SER A 106 0.43 11.21 -16.63
N CYS A 107 -0.12 10.90 -15.45
CA CYS A 107 0.00 11.73 -14.25
C CYS A 107 1.43 11.68 -13.70
N THR A 108 2.00 10.47 -13.66
CA THR A 108 3.31 10.21 -13.06
C THR A 108 4.39 10.32 -14.13
N LYS A 109 4.92 11.53 -14.32
CA LYS A 109 6.10 11.78 -15.18
C LYS A 109 7.42 11.59 -14.41
N GLU A 110 7.37 11.75 -13.09
CA GLU A 110 8.49 11.60 -12.16
C GLU A 110 8.08 10.67 -11.02
N VAL A 111 9.07 10.07 -10.32
CA VAL A 111 8.81 9.24 -9.15
C VAL A 111 8.15 10.09 -8.07
N SER A 112 6.93 9.75 -7.70
CA SER A 112 6.18 10.44 -6.66
C SER A 112 6.24 9.63 -5.36
N CYS A 113 6.52 10.31 -4.24
CA CYS A 113 6.60 9.70 -2.91
C CYS A 113 5.43 10.17 -2.06
N TYR A 114 4.52 9.25 -1.74
CA TYR A 114 3.43 9.49 -0.80
C TYR A 114 3.83 8.93 0.55
N PHE A 115 3.65 9.69 1.62
CA PHE A 115 4.00 9.22 2.96
C PHE A 115 2.79 9.14 3.88
N LEU A 116 2.76 8.09 4.69
CA LEU A 116 1.91 7.97 5.86
C LEU A 116 2.79 8.25 7.07
N GLU A 117 2.46 9.30 7.81
CA GLU A 117 3.14 9.65 9.05
C GLU A 117 2.11 9.67 10.18
N ASP A 118 2.36 8.89 11.23
CA ASP A 118 1.52 8.94 12.43
C ASP A 118 2.00 10.04 13.37
N ASN A 119 1.44 11.23 13.19
CA ASN A 119 1.69 12.38 14.05
C ASN A 119 0.85 12.35 15.33
N GLN A 120 0.01 11.33 15.55
CA GLN A 120 -0.83 11.23 16.75
C GLN A 120 -0.04 10.79 18.00
N GLN A 121 1.19 10.32 17.83
CA GLN A 121 2.09 9.99 18.93
C GLN A 121 2.95 11.21 19.33
N GLN A 122 2.32 12.27 19.85
CA GLN A 122 3.07 13.36 20.51
C GLN A 122 3.51 12.96 21.93
N MET A 123 4.02 11.73 22.11
CA MET A 123 4.75 11.39 23.33
C MET A 123 6.20 11.86 23.19
N SER A 124 6.66 12.64 24.17
CA SER A 124 8.03 13.14 24.23
C SER A 124 9.03 11.99 24.12
N GLY A 125 9.78 11.93 23.02
CA GLY A 125 10.87 10.97 22.81
C GLY A 125 10.60 9.85 21.81
N ILE A 126 9.36 9.67 21.33
CA ILE A 126 9.05 8.68 20.28
C ILE A 126 9.07 9.38 18.92
N LYS A 127 9.89 8.88 18.01
CA LYS A 127 9.91 9.37 16.62
C LYS A 127 8.67 8.86 15.88
N PRO A 128 8.04 9.67 15.01
CA PRO A 128 6.92 9.20 14.20
C PRO A 128 7.39 8.11 13.23
N PHE A 129 6.56 7.08 13.03
CA PHE A 129 6.80 6.11 11.96
C PHE A 129 6.34 6.67 10.61
N ARG A 130 7.09 6.34 9.56
CA ARG A 130 6.88 6.81 8.20
C ARG A 130 6.86 5.64 7.22
N VAL A 131 5.75 5.49 6.50
CA VAL A 131 5.67 4.57 5.37
C VAL A 131 5.65 5.38 4.09
N ASN A 132 6.60 5.11 3.19
CA ASN A 132 6.68 5.75 1.87
C ASN A 132 6.19 4.79 0.79
N PHE A 133 5.23 5.26 0.01
CA PHE A 133 4.80 4.65 -1.24
C PHE A 133 5.42 5.42 -2.40
N TYR A 134 6.29 4.77 -3.15
CA TYR A 134 6.89 5.32 -4.35
C TYR A 134 6.09 4.87 -5.57
N ASP A 135 5.37 5.79 -6.20
CA ASP A 135 4.71 5.59 -7.49
C ASP A 135 5.69 5.94 -8.61
N THR A 136 6.14 4.93 -9.36
CA THR A 136 7.13 5.13 -10.40
C THR A 136 6.49 5.50 -11.74
N PRO A 137 7.19 6.25 -12.61
CA PRO A 137 6.78 6.44 -13.99
C PRO A 137 6.53 5.11 -14.70
N GLY A 138 5.74 5.17 -15.78
CA GLY A 138 5.41 4.02 -16.61
C GLY A 138 6.64 3.29 -17.15
N ILE A 139 6.66 1.96 -17.06
CA ILE A 139 7.79 1.13 -17.53
C ILE A 139 8.09 1.30 -19.01
N GLU A 140 7.10 1.65 -19.83
CA GLU A 140 7.25 1.92 -21.27
C GLU A 140 8.29 3.00 -21.58
N SER A 141 8.58 3.89 -20.63
CA SER A 141 9.63 4.91 -20.76
C SER A 141 11.07 4.34 -20.68
N TRP A 142 11.25 3.08 -20.30
CA TRP A 142 12.58 2.51 -20.04
C TRP A 142 13.35 2.12 -21.29
N ALA A 143 12.66 1.96 -22.43
CA ALA A 143 13.23 1.47 -23.69
C ALA A 143 14.39 2.33 -24.24
N ASN A 144 14.52 3.59 -23.82
CA ASN A 144 15.47 4.53 -24.41
C ASN A 144 16.71 4.85 -23.54
N GLN A 145 16.74 4.53 -22.23
CA GLN A 145 17.71 5.17 -21.30
C GLN A 145 18.09 4.37 -20.04
N GLY A 146 18.40 3.07 -20.15
CA GLY A 146 18.91 2.33 -18.99
C GLY A 146 17.92 2.29 -17.80
N GLY A 147 16.62 2.33 -18.09
CA GLY A 147 15.55 2.42 -17.07
C GLY A 147 15.61 1.26 -16.07
N VAL A 148 15.97 0.06 -16.52
CA VAL A 148 16.23 -1.09 -15.64
C VAL A 148 17.34 -0.79 -14.65
N THR A 149 18.50 -0.31 -15.10
CA THR A 149 19.64 0.03 -14.22
C THR A 149 19.26 1.12 -13.22
N THR A 150 18.56 2.15 -13.67
CA THR A 150 18.04 3.22 -12.79
C THR A 150 17.08 2.66 -11.75
N MET A 151 16.19 1.74 -12.13
CA MET A 151 15.24 1.12 -11.21
C MET A 151 15.92 0.19 -10.21
N LEU A 152 16.90 -0.61 -10.65
CA LEU A 152 17.70 -1.45 -9.76
C LEU A 152 18.42 -0.60 -8.70
N LYS A 153 19.08 0.47 -9.13
CA LYS A 153 19.71 1.43 -8.23
C LYS A 153 18.69 2.07 -7.29
N PHE A 154 17.52 2.46 -7.79
CA PHE A 154 16.47 3.04 -6.97
C PHE A 154 15.97 2.07 -5.90
N ILE A 155 15.76 0.79 -6.24
CA ILE A 155 15.38 -0.25 -5.29
C ILE A 155 16.49 -0.46 -4.26
N GLU A 156 17.75 -0.49 -4.67
CA GLU A 156 18.90 -0.60 -3.76
C GLU A 156 18.98 0.58 -2.80
N ASP A 157 18.85 1.81 -3.31
CA ASP A 157 18.91 3.05 -2.51
C ASP A 157 17.74 3.18 -1.53
N LYS A 158 16.56 2.62 -1.88
CA LYS A 158 15.36 2.70 -1.05
C LYS A 158 15.16 1.53 -0.11
N ASP A 159 15.81 0.39 -0.34
CA ASP A 159 15.65 -0.83 0.48
C ASP A 159 14.18 -1.12 0.84
N PRO A 160 13.30 -1.34 -0.16
CA PRO A 160 11.89 -1.50 0.08
C PRO A 160 11.56 -2.84 0.75
N ILE A 161 10.54 -2.85 1.59
CA ILE A 161 9.99 -4.10 2.14
C ILE A 161 9.24 -4.89 1.06
N CYS A 162 8.67 -4.19 0.07
CA CYS A 162 7.84 -4.76 -0.98
C CYS A 162 7.96 -3.95 -2.27
N VAL A 163 8.09 -4.64 -3.40
CA VAL A 163 7.95 -4.09 -4.75
C VAL A 163 6.71 -4.70 -5.40
N MET A 164 5.80 -3.85 -5.85
CA MET A 164 4.58 -4.26 -6.54
C MET A 164 4.66 -3.88 -8.01
N TYR A 165 4.57 -4.86 -8.91
CA TYR A 165 4.37 -4.60 -10.32
C TYR A 165 2.91 -4.75 -10.69
N CYS A 166 2.33 -3.64 -11.16
CA CYS A 166 0.94 -3.53 -11.56
C CYS A 166 0.80 -3.65 -13.08
N ALA A 167 -0.14 -4.47 -13.54
CA ALA A 167 -0.62 -4.46 -14.91
C ALA A 167 -2.15 -4.51 -14.93
N ALA A 168 -2.78 -3.95 -15.95
CA ALA A 168 -4.21 -4.04 -16.12
C ALA A 168 -4.57 -4.91 -17.33
N PRO A 169 -5.73 -5.58 -17.33
CA PRO A 169 -6.24 -6.29 -18.50
C PRO A 169 -6.30 -5.38 -19.73
N GLY A 170 -5.72 -5.82 -20.84
CA GLY A 170 -5.62 -5.03 -22.08
C GLY A 170 -4.43 -4.07 -22.15
N THR A 171 -3.60 -3.99 -21.11
CA THR A 171 -2.28 -3.35 -21.17
C THR A 171 -1.22 -4.42 -21.45
N PHE A 172 -0.37 -4.20 -22.45
CA PHE A 172 0.74 -5.11 -22.73
C PHE A 172 1.85 -4.85 -21.70
N ALA A 173 1.98 -5.74 -20.74
CA ALA A 173 3.13 -5.75 -19.83
C ALA A 173 4.34 -6.36 -20.57
N ASP A 174 5.33 -5.54 -20.93
CA ASP A 174 6.62 -6.06 -21.39
C ASP A 174 7.41 -6.59 -20.18
N LEU A 175 7.15 -7.85 -19.83
CA LEU A 175 7.81 -8.53 -18.71
C LEU A 175 9.31 -8.72 -18.92
N SER A 176 9.82 -8.57 -20.15
CA SER A 176 11.26 -8.68 -20.41
C SER A 176 12.06 -7.62 -19.64
N GLN A 177 11.50 -6.42 -19.48
CA GLN A 177 12.11 -5.32 -18.73
C GLN A 177 11.97 -5.50 -17.21
N VAL A 178 10.98 -6.28 -16.77
CA VAL A 178 10.71 -6.55 -15.35
C VAL A 178 11.61 -7.67 -14.82
N ARG A 179 11.94 -8.67 -15.64
CA ARG A 179 12.74 -9.85 -15.25
C ARG A 179 14.04 -9.52 -14.51
N PRO A 180 14.88 -8.55 -14.94
CA PRO A 180 16.09 -8.22 -14.20
C PRO A 180 15.79 -7.66 -12.79
N VAL A 181 14.73 -6.85 -12.68
CA VAL A 181 14.28 -6.28 -11.40
C VAL A 181 13.74 -7.36 -10.48
N LEU A 182 12.95 -8.29 -11.04
CA LEU A 182 12.40 -9.43 -10.34
C LEU A 182 13.51 -10.31 -9.74
N LYS A 183 14.52 -10.65 -10.53
CA LYS A 183 15.70 -11.41 -10.07
C LYS A 183 16.46 -10.69 -8.97
N PHE A 184 16.69 -9.39 -9.12
CA PHE A 184 17.35 -8.60 -8.09
C PHE A 184 16.58 -8.62 -6.76
N CYS A 185 15.25 -8.49 -6.81
CA CYS A 185 14.42 -8.58 -5.60
C CYS A 185 14.48 -9.96 -4.95
N GLN A 186 14.51 -11.03 -5.76
CA GLN A 186 14.72 -12.40 -5.27
C GLN A 186 16.04 -12.55 -4.51
N GLU A 187 17.15 -12.09 -5.11
CA GLU A 187 18.49 -12.16 -4.53
C GLU A 187 18.60 -11.37 -3.22
N LYS A 188 18.01 -10.17 -3.18
CA LYS A 188 17.98 -9.29 -1.99
C LYS A 188 16.91 -9.67 -0.97
N ARG A 189 16.10 -10.70 -1.23
CA ARG A 189 14.95 -11.11 -0.39
C ARG A 189 13.96 -9.96 -0.13
N ILE A 190 13.75 -9.14 -1.15
CA ILE A 190 12.71 -8.11 -1.17
C ILE A 190 11.41 -8.79 -1.61
N PHE A 191 10.31 -8.53 -0.88
CA PHE A 191 9.03 -9.14 -1.22
C PHE A 191 8.52 -8.61 -2.58
N TRP A 192 8.05 -9.50 -3.44
CA TRP A 192 7.54 -9.15 -4.77
C TRP A 192 6.05 -9.44 -4.90
N ALA A 193 5.28 -8.48 -5.39
CA ALA A 193 3.87 -8.69 -5.72
C ALA A 193 3.59 -8.36 -7.18
N PHE A 194 3.12 -9.34 -7.94
CA PHE A 194 2.48 -9.07 -9.22
C PHE A 194 0.98 -8.84 -9.03
N VAL A 195 0.50 -7.67 -9.42
CA VAL A 195 -0.87 -7.23 -9.15
C VAL A 195 -1.58 -6.91 -10.45
N CYS A 196 -2.56 -7.72 -10.82
CA CYS A 196 -3.46 -7.45 -11.94
C CYS A 196 -4.54 -6.46 -11.47
N THR A 197 -4.27 -5.18 -11.62
CA THR A 197 -5.15 -4.07 -11.24
C THR A 197 -6.30 -3.91 -12.22
N ASN A 198 -7.36 -3.20 -11.82
CA ASN A 198 -8.57 -3.00 -12.62
C ASN A 198 -9.12 -4.33 -13.17
N MET A 199 -9.19 -5.38 -12.33
CA MET A 199 -9.43 -6.75 -12.79
C MET A 199 -10.70 -6.93 -13.65
N TRP A 200 -11.66 -6.01 -13.57
CA TRP A 200 -12.91 -6.08 -14.32
C TRP A 200 -12.88 -5.37 -15.68
N SER A 201 -11.82 -4.63 -16.02
CA SER A 201 -11.76 -3.81 -17.24
C SER A 201 -11.69 -4.60 -18.54
N ASN A 202 -11.29 -5.87 -18.51
CA ASN A 202 -11.24 -6.73 -19.69
C ASN A 202 -11.30 -8.23 -19.33
N VAL A 203 -11.66 -9.06 -20.32
CA VAL A 203 -11.67 -10.52 -20.23
C VAL A 203 -10.27 -11.14 -20.15
N SER A 204 -9.25 -10.42 -20.63
CA SER A 204 -7.84 -10.87 -20.67
C SER A 204 -7.14 -10.92 -19.30
N ARG A 205 -7.83 -10.62 -18.20
CA ARG A 205 -7.24 -10.68 -16.83
C ARG A 205 -6.59 -12.01 -16.47
N LYS A 206 -7.14 -13.13 -16.98
CA LYS A 206 -6.59 -14.47 -16.74
C LYS A 206 -5.26 -14.68 -17.45
N GLU A 207 -5.08 -14.06 -18.61
CA GLU A 207 -3.82 -14.10 -19.35
C GLU A 207 -2.73 -13.33 -18.62
N VAL A 208 -3.05 -12.14 -18.10
CA VAL A 208 -2.14 -11.35 -17.25
C VAL A 208 -1.67 -12.18 -16.04
N ILE A 209 -2.59 -12.83 -15.32
CA ILE A 209 -2.24 -13.69 -14.18
C ILE A 209 -1.38 -14.88 -14.62
N ARG A 210 -1.69 -15.54 -15.74
CA ARG A 210 -0.89 -16.67 -16.22
C ARG A 210 0.56 -16.27 -16.53
N GLU A 211 0.75 -15.11 -17.17
CA GLU A 211 2.10 -14.60 -17.45
C GLU A 211 2.83 -14.24 -16.15
N PHE A 212 2.15 -13.63 -15.18
CA PHE A 212 2.72 -13.39 -13.85
C PHE A 212 3.13 -14.68 -13.14
N GLU A 213 2.27 -15.69 -13.09
CA GLU A 213 2.55 -16.98 -12.47
C GLU A 213 3.79 -17.66 -13.11
N LYS A 214 3.95 -17.53 -14.43
CA LYS A 214 5.13 -18.03 -15.16
C LYS A 214 6.43 -17.34 -14.75
N GLU A 215 6.41 -16.01 -14.60
CA GLU A 215 7.60 -15.26 -14.16
C GLU A 215 7.93 -15.54 -12.68
N LEU A 216 6.93 -15.75 -11.82
CA LEU A 216 7.14 -16.01 -10.39
C LEU A 216 7.61 -17.43 -10.07
N ALA A 217 7.53 -18.37 -11.02
CA ALA A 217 8.06 -19.71 -10.85
C ALA A 217 9.56 -19.71 -10.46
N ILE A 218 10.30 -18.62 -10.71
CA ILE A 218 11.68 -18.48 -10.26
C ILE A 218 11.80 -18.46 -8.72
N PHE A 219 10.76 -18.03 -7.98
CA PHE A 219 10.74 -17.98 -6.51
C PHE A 219 10.41 -19.34 -5.87
N GLY A 220 9.93 -20.30 -6.64
CA GLY A 220 9.49 -21.62 -6.19
C GLY A 220 8.12 -21.98 -6.73
N ASP A 221 7.58 -23.10 -6.26
CA ASP A 221 6.25 -23.56 -6.66
C ASP A 221 5.14 -22.64 -6.14
N GLY A 222 4.07 -22.50 -6.92
CA GLY A 222 2.90 -21.72 -6.58
C GLY A 222 1.95 -22.48 -5.66
N THR A 223 1.61 -21.89 -4.52
CA THR A 223 0.54 -22.36 -3.62
C THR A 223 -0.64 -21.41 -3.70
N GLU A 224 -1.83 -21.95 -3.94
CA GLU A 224 -3.05 -21.17 -4.06
C GLU A 224 -3.71 -20.97 -2.69
N LYS A 225 -4.01 -19.72 -2.33
CA LYS A 225 -4.88 -19.35 -1.21
C LYS A 225 -6.18 -18.78 -1.74
N PHE A 226 -7.29 -19.27 -1.22
CA PHE A 226 -8.63 -18.83 -1.58
C PHE A 226 -9.29 -18.07 -0.42
N PHE A 227 -9.94 -16.96 -0.75
CA PHE A 227 -10.62 -16.09 0.20
C PHE A 227 -12.07 -15.96 -0.20
N ASP A 228 -12.97 -16.42 0.67
CA ASP A 228 -14.40 -16.26 0.48
C ASP A 228 -14.79 -14.78 0.49
N GLN A 229 -15.67 -14.41 -0.44
CA GLN A 229 -16.09 -13.04 -0.68
C GLN A 229 -17.57 -12.90 -0.35
N LEU A 230 -17.90 -12.04 0.61
CA LEU A 230 -19.30 -11.81 1.03
C LEU A 230 -20.22 -11.40 -0.12
N HIS A 231 -19.69 -10.71 -1.14
CA HIS A 231 -20.46 -10.13 -2.24
C HIS A 231 -20.17 -10.78 -3.60
N SER A 232 -19.40 -11.86 -3.65
CA SER A 232 -19.07 -12.54 -4.90
C SER A 232 -19.25 -14.05 -4.75
N ARG A 233 -19.91 -14.66 -5.74
CA ARG A 233 -20.02 -16.12 -5.84
C ARG A 233 -18.68 -16.80 -6.15
N ILE A 234 -17.69 -16.02 -6.60
CA ILE A 234 -16.36 -16.50 -6.97
C ILE A 234 -15.40 -16.10 -5.84
N PRO A 235 -14.72 -17.07 -5.20
CA PRO A 235 -13.71 -16.78 -4.20
C PRO A 235 -12.55 -16.01 -4.83
N HIS A 236 -11.96 -15.12 -4.06
CA HIS A 236 -10.79 -14.40 -4.50
C HIS A 236 -9.54 -15.29 -4.33
N LYS A 237 -8.74 -15.42 -5.38
CA LYS A 237 -7.56 -16.28 -5.41
C LYS A 237 -6.30 -15.42 -5.34
N VAL A 238 -5.40 -15.75 -4.41
CA VAL A 238 -4.01 -15.27 -4.38
C VAL A 238 -3.09 -16.48 -4.56
N THR A 239 -2.15 -16.40 -5.50
CA THR A 239 -1.12 -17.44 -5.67
C THR A 239 0.18 -16.94 -5.02
N ILE A 240 0.75 -17.71 -4.10
CA ILE A 240 2.00 -17.39 -3.40
C ILE A 240 3.11 -18.29 -3.91
N PHE A 241 4.28 -17.72 -4.19
CA PHE A 241 5.45 -18.42 -4.74
C PHE A 241 6.60 -18.36 -3.73
N GLY A 242 6.95 -19.51 -3.16
CA GLY A 242 7.88 -19.59 -2.04
C GLY A 242 7.43 -18.72 -0.86
N ASN A 243 8.36 -18.00 -0.24
CA ASN A 243 8.08 -17.12 0.90
C ASN A 243 8.12 -15.63 0.57
N ASN A 244 8.51 -15.26 -0.65
CA ASN A 244 8.88 -13.87 -0.98
C ASN A 244 8.15 -13.31 -2.20
N ALA A 245 7.19 -14.03 -2.78
CA ALA A 245 6.44 -13.51 -3.91
C ALA A 245 4.98 -13.94 -3.92
N LEU A 246 4.12 -13.11 -4.51
CA LEU A 246 2.75 -13.46 -4.82
C LEU A 246 2.29 -12.86 -6.15
N CYS A 247 1.20 -13.41 -6.70
CA CYS A 247 0.40 -12.71 -7.68
C CYS A 247 -1.10 -12.75 -7.31
N THR A 248 -1.80 -11.67 -7.63
CA THR A 248 -3.25 -11.57 -7.43
C THR A 248 -3.90 -10.58 -8.39
N MET A 249 -5.23 -10.56 -8.41
CA MET A 249 -6.05 -9.55 -9.08
C MET A 249 -6.59 -8.56 -8.04
N VAL A 250 -6.67 -7.28 -8.37
CA VAL A 250 -7.33 -6.30 -7.49
C VAL A 250 -8.21 -5.36 -8.30
N ASN A 251 -9.26 -4.88 -7.64
CA ASN A 251 -10.08 -3.78 -8.12
C ASN A 251 -10.15 -2.73 -7.02
N SER A 252 -9.40 -1.64 -7.19
CA SER A 252 -9.20 -0.61 -6.16
C SER A 252 -10.38 0.34 -5.99
N ILE A 253 -11.20 0.49 -7.04
CA ILE A 253 -12.41 1.32 -7.08
C ILE A 253 -13.54 0.51 -7.70
N GLU A 254 -14.79 0.86 -7.44
CA GLU A 254 -15.91 0.20 -8.11
C GLU A 254 -15.81 0.41 -9.63
N PHE A 255 -16.08 -0.65 -10.40
CA PHE A 255 -16.01 -0.63 -11.85
C PHE A 255 -17.43 -0.69 -12.44
N TYR A 256 -17.72 0.19 -13.39
CA TYR A 256 -18.98 0.22 -14.10
C TYR A 256 -18.73 0.48 -15.57
N ASP A 257 -19.23 -0.41 -16.42
CA ASP A 257 -19.15 -0.30 -17.87
C ASP A 257 -20.51 -0.71 -18.45
N PRO A 258 -21.38 0.27 -18.80
CA PRO A 258 -22.72 -0.02 -19.28
C PRO A 258 -22.72 -0.78 -20.61
N ASP A 259 -21.64 -0.71 -21.40
CA ASP A 259 -21.53 -1.38 -22.69
C ASP A 259 -21.21 -2.88 -22.52
N TYR A 260 -20.55 -3.24 -21.42
CA TYR A 260 -20.15 -4.62 -21.14
C TYR A 260 -21.04 -5.33 -20.10
N SER A 261 -21.47 -4.62 -19.06
CA SER A 261 -22.25 -5.19 -17.96
C SER A 261 -23.04 -4.09 -17.23
N PRO A 262 -24.38 -4.21 -17.12
CA PRO A 262 -25.18 -3.25 -16.36
C PRO A 262 -24.92 -3.33 -14.84
N GLU A 263 -24.27 -4.40 -14.37
CA GLU A 263 -23.93 -4.56 -12.96
C GLU A 263 -22.62 -3.86 -12.61
N LYS A 264 -22.67 -2.99 -11.61
CA LYS A 264 -21.51 -2.36 -10.98
C LYS A 264 -20.70 -3.41 -10.21
N LYS A 265 -19.42 -3.55 -10.54
CA LYS A 265 -18.51 -4.49 -9.86
C LYS A 265 -17.84 -3.82 -8.66
N PRO A 266 -17.78 -4.50 -7.50
CA PRO A 266 -17.30 -3.90 -6.26
C PRO A 266 -15.77 -3.77 -6.23
N VAL A 267 -15.27 -3.00 -5.26
CA VAL A 267 -13.88 -3.08 -4.79
C VAL A 267 -13.60 -4.48 -4.28
N GLN A 268 -12.50 -5.10 -4.71
CA GLN A 268 -12.20 -6.50 -4.38
C GLN A 268 -10.69 -6.79 -4.43
N GLY A 269 -10.23 -7.75 -3.61
CA GLY A 269 -8.86 -8.29 -3.67
C GLY A 269 -7.83 -7.52 -2.84
N ILE A 270 -8.18 -6.31 -2.37
CA ILE A 270 -7.24 -5.46 -1.64
C ILE A 270 -6.97 -6.00 -0.23
N ASP A 271 -8.02 -6.44 0.48
CA ASP A 271 -7.87 -7.00 1.84
C ASP A 271 -7.04 -8.29 1.79
N GLU A 272 -7.24 -9.09 0.74
CA GLU A 272 -6.52 -10.35 0.51
C GLU A 272 -5.07 -10.12 0.12
N LEU A 273 -4.80 -9.11 -0.72
CA LEU A 273 -3.43 -8.65 -1.01
C LEU A 273 -2.71 -8.24 0.27
N ILE A 274 -3.36 -7.39 1.09
CA ILE A 274 -2.79 -6.91 2.36
C ILE A 274 -2.47 -8.07 3.28
N HIS A 275 -3.42 -9.00 3.43
CA HIS A 275 -3.28 -10.16 4.30
C HIS A 275 -2.16 -11.10 3.83
N CYS A 276 -2.06 -11.39 2.53
CA CYS A 276 -1.02 -12.27 2.01
C CYS A 276 0.39 -11.68 2.10
N ILE A 277 0.54 -10.36 1.93
CA ILE A 277 1.83 -9.70 2.17
C ILE A 277 2.17 -9.81 3.65
N MET A 278 1.22 -9.49 4.53
CA MET A 278 1.40 -9.57 5.98
C MET A 278 1.82 -10.98 6.45
N ASP A 279 1.19 -12.03 5.91
CA ASP A 279 1.50 -13.43 6.21
C ASP A 279 2.92 -13.86 5.79
N ALA A 280 3.51 -13.19 4.80
CA ALA A 280 4.77 -13.59 4.19
C ALA A 280 5.98 -12.79 4.67
N LEU A 281 5.77 -11.60 5.25
CA LEU A 281 6.85 -10.76 5.78
C LEU A 281 7.41 -11.32 7.09
N ASP A 282 8.73 -11.16 7.27
CA ASP A 282 9.39 -11.40 8.55
C ASP A 282 8.97 -10.36 9.62
N ASN A 283 9.29 -10.61 10.88
CA ASN A 283 8.83 -9.78 12.00
C ASN A 283 9.19 -8.29 11.85
N ASP A 284 10.38 -7.99 11.31
CA ASP A 284 10.86 -6.61 11.16
C ASP A 284 10.06 -5.88 10.07
N LYS A 285 9.87 -6.52 8.92
CA LYS A 285 9.11 -5.94 7.78
C LYS A 285 7.60 -5.94 8.04
N LEU A 286 7.10 -6.92 8.78
CA LEU A 286 5.70 -7.07 9.15
C LEU A 286 5.21 -5.84 9.92
N LEU A 287 6.00 -5.33 10.87
CA LEU A 287 5.63 -4.14 11.63
C LEU A 287 5.41 -2.95 10.70
N GLY A 288 6.35 -2.71 9.77
CA GLY A 288 6.22 -1.63 8.79
C GLY A 288 5.01 -1.76 7.88
N TRP A 289 4.69 -3.00 7.49
CA TRP A 289 3.49 -3.28 6.72
C TRP A 289 2.20 -3.06 7.51
N CYS A 290 2.13 -3.51 8.77
CA CYS A 290 1.00 -3.25 9.66
C CYS A 290 0.77 -1.75 9.85
N SER A 291 1.84 -0.97 10.00
CA SER A 291 1.80 0.49 10.04
C SER A 291 1.25 1.09 8.75
N ALA A 292 1.60 0.54 7.59
CA ALA A 292 1.12 1.01 6.28
C ALA A 292 -0.40 0.89 6.13
N VAL A 293 -0.99 -0.14 6.73
CA VAL A 293 -2.43 -0.46 6.62
C VAL A 293 -3.22 -0.12 7.88
N LEU A 294 -2.58 0.49 8.88
CA LEU A 294 -3.17 0.76 10.21
C LEU A 294 -4.47 1.56 10.10
N TYR A 295 -4.52 2.54 9.21
CA TYR A 295 -5.66 3.43 9.05
C TYR A 295 -6.82 2.82 8.27
N ARG A 296 -6.66 1.62 7.70
CA ARG A 296 -7.71 0.91 6.98
C ARG A 296 -8.65 0.20 7.95
N ARG A 297 -9.51 0.98 8.61
CA ARG A 297 -10.44 0.49 9.66
C ARG A 297 -11.27 -0.73 9.20
N SER A 298 -11.83 -0.65 8.00
CA SER A 298 -12.67 -1.72 7.44
C SER A 298 -11.93 -3.05 7.27
N TYR A 299 -10.64 -3.02 6.96
CA TYR A 299 -9.80 -4.22 6.91
C TYR A 299 -9.68 -4.83 8.30
N TRP A 300 -9.32 -4.01 9.30
CA TRP A 300 -9.11 -4.48 10.66
C TRP A 300 -10.38 -4.99 11.33
N GLU A 301 -11.54 -4.39 11.05
CA GLU A 301 -12.83 -4.90 11.53
C GLU A 301 -13.09 -6.32 10.99
N LYS A 302 -12.97 -6.53 9.68
CA LYS A 302 -13.11 -7.87 9.06
C LYS A 302 -12.05 -8.84 9.56
N PHE A 303 -10.81 -8.37 9.70
CA PHE A 303 -9.70 -9.19 10.15
C PHE A 303 -9.91 -9.61 11.61
N SER A 304 -10.38 -8.72 12.48
CA SER A 304 -10.66 -8.99 13.90
C SER A 304 -11.70 -10.09 14.10
N GLN A 305 -12.71 -10.14 13.23
CA GLN A 305 -13.73 -11.21 13.23
C GLN A 305 -13.08 -12.56 12.93
N LYS A 306 -12.16 -12.62 11.95
CA LYS A 306 -11.40 -13.82 11.58
C LYS A 306 -10.31 -14.18 12.60
N LEU A 307 -9.75 -13.18 13.27
CA LEU A 307 -8.67 -13.30 14.25
C LEU A 307 -9.08 -14.01 15.54
N SER A 308 -10.36 -13.98 15.90
CA SER A 308 -10.86 -14.78 17.02
C SER A 308 -10.43 -16.26 16.88
N GLY A 309 -10.35 -16.78 15.66
CA GLY A 309 -9.78 -18.08 15.32
C GLY A 309 -8.25 -18.10 15.15
N PHE A 310 -7.66 -17.12 14.46
CA PHE A 310 -6.21 -17.07 14.20
C PHE A 310 -5.37 -16.83 15.45
N VAL A 311 -5.78 -15.90 16.33
CA VAL A 311 -5.16 -15.69 17.64
C VAL A 311 -5.32 -16.95 18.49
N SER A 312 -6.47 -17.61 18.45
CA SER A 312 -6.67 -18.89 19.15
C SER A 312 -5.79 -20.01 18.61
N LEU A 313 -5.58 -20.11 17.28
CA LEU A 313 -4.71 -21.10 16.63
C LEU A 313 -3.22 -20.84 16.90
N ARG A 314 -2.78 -19.58 16.80
CA ARG A 314 -1.41 -19.19 17.14
C ARG A 314 -1.17 -19.33 18.64
N MET A 315 -2.12 -18.98 19.50
CA MET A 315 -2.05 -19.23 20.95
C MET A 315 -1.98 -20.72 21.25
N LYS A 316 -2.74 -21.56 20.56
CA LYS A 316 -2.71 -23.02 20.75
C LYS A 316 -1.40 -23.64 20.24
N ASN A 317 -0.87 -23.16 19.12
CA ASN A 317 0.44 -23.57 18.62
C ASN A 317 1.57 -23.06 19.53
N ILE A 318 1.46 -21.84 20.05
CA ILE A 318 2.39 -21.29 21.04
C ILE A 318 2.30 -22.09 22.33
N GLN A 319 1.11 -22.42 22.84
CA GLN A 319 0.90 -23.31 24.00
C GLN A 319 1.52 -24.70 23.80
N ASN A 320 1.37 -25.26 22.59
CA ASN A 320 1.97 -26.55 22.21
C ASN A 320 3.50 -26.47 22.05
N ILE A 321 4.07 -25.29 21.78
CA ILE A 321 5.52 -25.07 21.65
C ILE A 321 6.16 -24.57 22.98
N THR A 322 5.39 -23.91 23.85
CA THR A 322 5.83 -23.31 25.13
C THR A 322 6.10 -24.32 26.25
N SER A 323 6.32 -25.59 25.93
CA SER A 323 7.25 -26.42 26.71
C SER A 323 8.72 -25.92 26.61
N GLY A 324 9.02 -24.86 25.84
CA GLY A 324 10.31 -24.15 25.81
C GLY A 324 10.17 -22.62 25.64
N SER A 325 11.00 -21.85 26.37
CA SER A 325 10.70 -20.50 26.90
C SER A 325 10.99 -19.27 26.01
N ILE A 326 11.01 -19.35 24.67
CA ILE A 326 11.51 -18.22 23.84
C ILE A 326 10.45 -17.64 22.87
N GLN A 327 9.24 -18.21 22.77
CA GLN A 327 8.23 -17.79 21.78
C GLN A 327 7.04 -16.97 22.32
N SER A 328 7.02 -16.56 23.59
CA SER A 328 5.97 -15.70 24.17
C SER A 328 5.96 -14.26 23.60
N ILE A 329 7.07 -13.83 22.99
CA ILE A 329 7.34 -12.42 22.64
C ILE A 329 6.59 -11.98 21.37
N ALA A 330 6.57 -12.80 20.32
CA ALA A 330 5.80 -12.51 19.10
C ALA A 330 4.28 -12.58 19.34
N ALA A 331 3.85 -13.42 20.29
CA ALA A 331 2.47 -13.53 20.72
C ALA A 331 1.97 -12.22 21.36
N ASN A 332 2.78 -11.66 22.26
CA ASN A 332 2.47 -10.42 22.97
C ASN A 332 2.45 -9.22 22.02
N THR A 333 3.33 -9.17 21.02
CA THR A 333 3.30 -8.13 19.97
C THR A 333 2.05 -8.12 19.13
N MET A 334 1.64 -9.28 18.65
CA MET A 334 0.37 -9.38 17.96
C MET A 334 -0.80 -9.04 18.88
N MET A 335 -0.78 -9.50 20.13
CA MET A 335 -1.84 -9.22 21.11
C MET A 335 -1.99 -7.72 21.43
N SER A 336 -0.89 -6.97 21.51
CA SER A 336 -0.96 -5.51 21.71
C SER A 336 -1.40 -4.75 20.47
N ILE A 337 -0.96 -5.15 19.27
CA ILE A 337 -1.49 -4.59 18.00
C ILE A 337 -3.00 -4.89 17.90
N PHE A 338 -3.45 -6.09 18.28
CA PHE A 338 -4.87 -6.45 18.27
C PHE A 338 -5.70 -5.78 19.37
N SER A 339 -5.12 -5.54 20.55
CA SER A 339 -5.69 -4.72 21.62
C SER A 339 -5.93 -3.28 21.14
N MET A 340 -4.98 -2.69 20.39
CA MET A 340 -5.13 -1.37 19.76
C MET A 340 -6.27 -1.34 18.74
N ILE A 341 -6.36 -2.36 17.89
CA ILE A 341 -7.40 -2.47 16.86
C ILE A 341 -8.80 -2.63 17.49
N ARG A 342 -8.92 -3.46 18.53
CA ARG A 342 -10.19 -3.78 19.20
C ARG A 342 -10.74 -2.62 20.02
N LYS A 343 -9.88 -1.79 20.63
CA LYS A 343 -10.30 -0.59 21.38
C LYS A 343 -10.72 0.59 20.47
N ARG A 344 -10.51 0.50 19.15
CA ARG A 344 -10.92 1.51 18.15
C ARG A 344 -12.18 1.11 17.34
N SER A 345 -12.65 -0.13 17.49
CA SER A 345 -13.80 -0.68 16.76
C SER A 345 -15.09 -0.76 17.60
N VAL A 346 -15.02 -0.34 18.87
CA VAL A 346 -16.15 0.00 19.76
C VAL A 346 -16.07 1.50 19.98
#